data_AF-A0A392Q1L3-F1
#
_entry.id   AF-A0A392Q1L3-F1
#
_cell.length_a   1.000
_cell.length_b   1.000
_cell.length_c   1.000
_cell.angle_alpha   90.00
_cell.angle_beta   90.00
_cell.angle_gamma   90.00
#
_symmetry.space_group_name_H-M   'P 1'
#
loop_
_entity.id
_entity.type
_entity.pdbx_description
1 polymer ?
#
loop_
_entity_poly.entity_id
_entity_poly.type
_entity_poly.pdbx_seq_one_letter_code
_entity_poly.pdbx_strand_id
1 'polypeptide(L)'
;RGTLWWHAHILWLRATVYGAIVIMPKLGTPFPFPQPAREFEILLGEWWNNDVEEIVKQGNKMGLPPNMSDAHTINGKPGPLFPCSEK
;
A
#
# COMPACT_ATOMS: atom_id res chain seq x y z
N ARG A 1 10.68 -10.92 13.95
CA ARG A 1 10.93 -9.51 14.36
C ARG A 1 11.29 -8.77 13.10
N GLY A 2 10.73 -7.60 12.90
CA GLY A 2 10.77 -6.89 11.62
C GLY A 2 9.37 -6.49 11.19
N THR A 3 9.22 -6.18 9.92
CA THR A 3 7.99 -5.58 9.37
C THR A 3 7.14 -6.64 8.70
N LEU A 4 5.88 -6.71 9.10
CA LEU A 4 4.78 -7.37 8.39
C LEU A 4 3.82 -6.29 7.86
N TRP A 5 2.70 -6.72 7.29
CA TRP A 5 1.63 -5.84 6.86
C TRP A 5 0.29 -6.57 6.99
N TRP A 6 -0.79 -5.80 7.05
CA TRP A 6 -2.17 -6.28 7.02
C TRP A 6 -2.89 -5.63 5.85
N HIS A 7 -3.92 -6.30 5.34
CA HIS A 7 -4.80 -5.76 4.32
C HIS A 7 -6.17 -6.43 4.37
N ALA A 8 -7.19 -5.77 3.82
CA ALA A 8 -8.50 -6.38 3.64
C ALA A 8 -8.37 -7.64 2.75
N HIS A 9 -9.06 -8.72 3.12
CA HIS A 9 -9.05 -9.99 2.39
C HIS A 9 -10.42 -10.32 1.78
N ILE A 10 -11.13 -9.28 1.39
CA ILE A 10 -12.45 -9.33 0.75
C ILE A 10 -12.48 -8.33 -0.39
N LEU A 11 -12.92 -8.81 -1.57
CA LEU A 11 -12.94 -8.05 -2.81
C LEU A 11 -11.59 -7.39 -3.11
N TRP A 12 -11.56 -6.22 -3.74
CA TRP A 12 -10.35 -5.46 -4.05
C TRP A 12 -10.07 -4.34 -3.04
N LEU A 13 -10.70 -4.38 -1.87
CA LEU A 13 -10.57 -3.35 -0.84
C LEU A 13 -9.14 -3.20 -0.32
N ARG A 14 -8.25 -4.18 -0.52
CA ARG A 14 -6.81 -4.01 -0.23
C ARG A 14 -6.13 -2.90 -1.03
N ALA A 15 -6.77 -2.38 -2.08
CA ALA A 15 -6.28 -1.21 -2.82
C ALA A 15 -6.24 0.07 -1.96
N THR A 16 -7.08 0.15 -0.92
CA THR A 16 -7.14 1.32 -0.01
C THR A 16 -7.13 0.95 1.47
N VAL A 17 -7.44 -0.31 1.82
CA VAL A 17 -7.54 -0.82 3.19
C VAL A 17 -6.37 -1.77 3.48
N TYR A 18 -5.26 -1.19 3.91
CA TYR A 18 -4.02 -1.90 4.27
C TYR A 18 -3.12 -1.06 5.18
N GLY A 19 -2.11 -1.68 5.77
CA GLY A 19 -1.14 -0.99 6.62
C GLY A 19 0.03 -1.87 7.05
N ALA A 20 1.07 -1.25 7.62
CA ALA A 20 2.24 -1.97 8.12
C ALA A 20 2.02 -2.47 9.56
N ILE A 21 2.72 -3.54 9.93
CA ILE A 21 2.83 -4.04 11.31
C ILE A 21 4.31 -4.14 11.66
N VAL A 22 4.77 -3.33 12.60
CA VAL A 22 6.16 -3.35 13.07
C VAL A 22 6.27 -4.20 14.33
N ILE A 23 7.00 -5.32 14.25
CA ILE A 23 7.23 -6.23 15.38
C ILE A 23 8.62 -5.98 15.95
N MET A 24 8.64 -5.22 17.05
CA MET A 24 9.86 -4.88 17.79
C MET A 24 10.50 -6.10 18.48
N PRO A 25 11.80 -6.03 18.80
CA PRO A 25 12.43 -6.98 19.70
C PRO A 25 11.71 -7.09 21.04
N LYS A 26 11.75 -8.29 21.64
CA LYS A 26 11.35 -8.44 23.05
C LYS A 26 12.26 -7.55 23.89
N LEU A 27 11.71 -6.99 24.96
CA LEU A 27 12.44 -6.16 25.91
C LEU A 27 13.75 -6.86 26.33
N GLY A 28 14.86 -6.12 26.31
CA GLY A 28 16.19 -6.62 26.67
C GLY A 28 16.91 -7.43 25.57
N THR A 29 16.28 -7.69 24.42
CA THR A 29 16.99 -8.26 23.27
C THR A 29 17.31 -7.17 22.23
N PRO A 30 18.57 -6.90 21.89
CA PRO A 30 18.89 -5.95 20.84
C PRO A 30 18.54 -6.50 19.45
N PHE A 31 18.54 -5.61 18.45
CA PHE A 31 18.59 -6.01 17.05
C PHE A 31 19.94 -6.68 16.73
N PRO A 32 20.02 -7.53 15.68
CA PRO A 32 21.28 -8.12 15.24
C PRO A 32 22.21 -7.12 14.50
N PHE A 33 21.89 -5.82 14.58
CA PHE A 33 22.59 -4.70 13.96
C PHE A 33 22.52 -3.48 14.91
N PRO A 34 23.40 -2.46 14.71
CA PRO A 34 23.35 -1.23 15.50
C PRO A 34 21.97 -0.58 15.45
N GLN A 35 21.51 -0.06 16.58
CA GLN A 35 20.20 0.59 16.66
C GLN A 35 20.14 1.75 15.65
N PRO A 36 19.15 1.77 14.76
CA PRO A 36 19.02 2.86 13.80
C PRO A 36 18.66 4.16 14.52
N ALA A 37 19.12 5.29 13.97
CA ALA A 37 18.75 6.60 14.52
C ALA A 37 17.25 6.88 14.40
N ARG A 38 16.62 6.39 13.31
CA ARG A 38 15.19 6.50 13.00
C ARG A 38 14.73 5.32 12.16
N GLU A 39 13.45 5.01 12.25
CA GLU A 39 12.75 4.00 11.45
C GLU A 39 11.53 4.66 10.80
N PHE A 40 11.22 4.29 9.56
CA PHE A 40 10.08 4.82 8.80
C PHE A 40 9.42 3.70 8.00
N GLU A 41 8.09 3.67 7.96
CA GLU A 41 7.33 2.80 7.09
C GLU A 41 7.20 3.41 5.68
N ILE A 42 7.53 2.60 4.67
CA ILE A 42 7.36 2.94 3.25
C ILE A 42 6.40 1.90 2.65
N LEU A 43 5.15 2.31 2.44
CA LEU A 43 4.12 1.50 1.81
C LEU A 43 4.03 1.86 0.33
N LEU A 44 4.22 0.88 -0.53
CA LEU A 44 4.00 1.01 -1.96
C LEU A 44 2.57 0.59 -2.30
N GLY A 45 1.89 1.37 -3.13
CA GLY A 45 0.51 1.11 -3.49
C GLY A 45 0.15 1.60 -4.90
N GLU A 46 -1.13 1.49 -5.21
CA GLU A 46 -1.72 1.89 -6.48
C GLU A 46 -2.95 2.79 -6.22
N TRP A 47 -3.29 3.63 -7.19
CA TRP A 47 -4.42 4.54 -7.14
C TRP A 47 -5.21 4.48 -8.44
N TRP A 48 -6.54 4.46 -8.32
CA TRP A 48 -7.47 4.62 -9.42
C TRP A 48 -8.33 5.86 -9.15
N ASN A 49 -8.60 6.63 -10.19
CA ASN A 49 -9.52 7.77 -10.12
C ASN A 49 -10.98 7.33 -9.96
N ASN A 50 -11.31 6.13 -10.45
CA ASN A 50 -12.62 5.51 -10.29
C ASN A 50 -12.65 4.57 -9.07
N ASP A 51 -13.87 4.22 -8.64
CA ASP A 51 -14.08 3.20 -7.62
C ASP A 51 -13.50 1.85 -8.08
N VAL A 52 -12.60 1.30 -7.28
CA VAL A 52 -11.89 0.04 -7.56
C VAL A 52 -12.87 -1.13 -7.71
N GLU A 53 -13.95 -1.17 -6.93
CA GLU A 53 -14.95 -2.23 -7.03
C GLU A 53 -15.73 -2.13 -8.34
N GLU A 54 -16.03 -0.93 -8.82
CA GLU A 54 -16.70 -0.75 -10.11
C GLU A 54 -15.80 -1.16 -11.28
N ILE A 55 -14.50 -0.84 -11.21
CA ILE A 55 -13.50 -1.27 -12.20
C ILE A 55 -13.44 -2.81 -12.28
N VAL A 56 -13.42 -3.47 -11.12
CA VAL A 56 -13.36 -4.94 -11.04
C VAL A 56 -14.68 -5.58 -11.51
N LYS A 57 -15.83 -5.04 -11.10
CA LYS A 57 -17.14 -5.50 -11.58
C LYS A 57 -17.26 -5.39 -13.10
N GLN A 58 -16.77 -4.30 -13.68
CA GLN A 58 -16.76 -4.12 -15.14
C GLN A 58 -15.89 -5.18 -15.82
N GLY A 59 -14.65 -5.39 -15.36
CA GLY A 59 -13.75 -6.42 -15.89
C GLY A 59 -14.38 -7.81 -15.84
N ASN A 60 -14.96 -8.16 -14.69
CA ASN A 60 -15.66 -9.43 -14.49
C ASN A 60 -16.84 -9.60 -15.44
N LYS A 61 -17.66 -8.56 -15.64
CA LYS A 61 -18.81 -8.59 -16.56
C LYS A 61 -18.37 -8.78 -18.02
N MET A 62 -17.23 -8.22 -18.39
CA MET A 62 -16.68 -8.29 -19.75
C MET A 62 -15.81 -9.54 -19.99
N GLY A 63 -15.42 -10.26 -18.92
CA GLY A 63 -14.45 -11.35 -19.02
C GLY A 63 -13.03 -10.88 -19.35
N LEU A 64 -12.71 -9.63 -19.02
CA LEU A 64 -11.43 -8.97 -19.29
C LEU A 64 -10.71 -8.61 -17.98
N PRO A 65 -9.38 -8.46 -17.99
CA PRO A 65 -8.67 -7.93 -16.84
C PRO A 65 -9.14 -6.52 -16.48
N PRO A 66 -9.14 -6.15 -15.19
CA PRO A 66 -9.39 -4.77 -14.74
C PRO A 66 -8.39 -3.77 -15.33
N ASN A 67 -8.79 -2.50 -15.44
CA ASN A 67 -7.91 -1.44 -15.94
C ASN A 67 -6.68 -1.24 -15.04
N MET A 68 -5.54 -0.87 -15.63
CA MET A 68 -4.34 -0.47 -14.89
C MET A 68 -4.60 0.76 -14.01
N SER A 69 -3.84 0.89 -12.93
CA SER A 69 -3.91 2.04 -12.03
C SER A 69 -3.50 3.34 -12.74
N ASP A 70 -4.10 4.44 -12.30
CA ASP A 70 -3.78 5.80 -12.78
C ASP A 70 -2.45 6.29 -12.20
N ALA A 71 -2.07 5.81 -11.01
CA ALA A 71 -0.80 6.12 -10.38
C ALA A 71 -0.30 5.02 -9.44
N HIS A 72 1.02 4.88 -9.35
CA HIS A 72 1.67 4.22 -8.22
C HIS A 72 1.92 5.21 -7.10
N THR A 73 1.86 4.75 -5.85
CA THR A 73 1.96 5.61 -4.68
C THR A 73 3.04 5.17 -3.71
N ILE A 74 3.62 6.15 -3.01
CA ILE A 74 4.43 5.95 -1.80
C ILE A 74 3.65 6.57 -0.64
N ASN A 75 3.31 5.75 0.35
CA ASN A 75 2.48 6.14 1.50
C ASN A 75 1.17 6.83 1.06
N GLY A 76 0.52 6.29 0.02
CA GLY A 76 -0.74 6.79 -0.52
C GLY A 76 -0.61 8.06 -1.38
N LYS A 77 0.62 8.52 -1.68
CA LYS A 77 0.87 9.71 -2.51
C LYS A 77 1.48 9.33 -3.86
N PRO A 78 0.90 9.76 -5.00
CA PRO A 78 1.49 9.55 -6.32
C PRO A 78 2.87 10.20 -6.52
N GLY A 79 3.06 11.37 -5.89
CA GLY A 79 4.29 12.15 -6.03
C GLY A 79 4.23 13.20 -7.15
N PRO A 80 5.30 13.99 -7.33
CA PRO A 80 5.26 15.24 -8.10
C PRO A 80 5.12 15.07 -9.61
N LEU A 81 5.33 13.86 -10.14
CA LEU A 81 5.20 13.60 -11.59
C LEU A 81 3.74 13.38 -12.03
N PHE A 82 2.80 13.37 -11.09
CA PHE A 82 1.37 13.19 -11.35
C PHE A 82 0.62 14.52 -11.20
N PRO A 83 -0.44 14.76 -12.01
CA PRO A 83 -1.23 15.98 -11.91
C PRO A 83 -1.83 16.13 -10.51
N CYS A 84 -1.93 17.39 -10.05
CA CYS A 84 -2.51 17.76 -8.74
C CYS A 84 -1.85 17.05 -7.53
N SER A 85 -0.62 16.57 -7.69
CA SER A 85 0.11 15.83 -6.65
C SER A 85 1.35 16.59 -6.16
N GLU A 86 1.55 17.81 -6.65
CA GLU A 86 2.46 18.80 -6.06
C GLU A 86 1.88 19.32 -4.75
N LYS A 87 2.78 19.77 -3.87
CA LYS A 87 2.50 20.06 -2.47
C LYS A 87 1.98 21.47 -2.24
#